data_AF-A0A378WED9-F1
#
_entry.id   AF-A0A378WED9-F1
#
_cell.length_a   1.000
_cell.length_b   1.000
_cell.length_c   1.000
_cell.angle_alpha   90.00
_cell.angle_beta   90.00
_cell.angle_gamma   90.00
#
_symmetry.space_group_name_H-M   'P 1'
#
loop_
_entity.id
_entity.type
_entity.pdbx_description
1 polymer ?
#
loop_
_entity_poly.entity_id
_entity_poly.type
_entity_poly.pdbx_seq_one_letter_code
_entity_poly.pdbx_strand_id
1 'polypeptide(L)'
;MLVNLGALIYGVAAIINICWPRTPEAPWYDNYIVLLMSGIVIGLGLLYMAIVRSHSNGTTPHADAIPTAPAVSPDEPVVAQPV
;
A
#
# COMPACT_ATOMS: atom_id res chain seq x y z
N MET A 1 -1.22 -12.05 13.86
CA MET A 1 -2.06 -11.20 12.96
C MET A 1 -3.20 -10.49 13.67
N LEU A 2 -3.81 -11.07 14.74
CA LEU A 2 -4.85 -10.37 15.53
C LEU A 2 -4.37 -9.03 16.11
N VAL A 3 -3.14 -8.98 16.59
CA VAL A 3 -2.52 -7.75 17.14
C VAL A 3 -2.37 -6.66 16.08
N ASN A 4 -1.95 -7.02 14.86
CA ASN A 4 -1.82 -6.08 13.74
C ASN A 4 -3.19 -5.52 13.32
N LEU A 5 -4.21 -6.38 13.28
CA LEU A 5 -5.57 -5.95 12.99
C LEU A 5 -6.11 -5.01 14.09
N GLY A 6 -5.85 -5.33 15.35
CA GLY A 6 -6.19 -4.46 16.48
C GLY A 6 -5.48 -3.10 16.42
N ALA A 7 -4.20 -3.08 16.06
CA ALA A 7 -3.43 -1.85 15.88
C ALA A 7 -3.99 -0.99 14.75
N LEU A 8 -4.37 -1.59 13.61
CA LEU A 8 -5.01 -0.89 12.50
C LEU A 8 -6.35 -0.28 12.92
N ILE A 9 -7.21 -1.07 13.56
CA ILE A 9 -8.52 -0.62 14.03
C ILE A 9 -8.36 0.54 15.03
N TYR A 10 -7.43 0.41 15.98
CA TYR A 10 -7.16 1.46 16.96
C TYR A 10 -6.65 2.75 16.32
N GLY A 11 -5.72 2.65 15.36
CA GLY A 11 -5.22 3.81 14.62
C GLY A 11 -6.33 4.56 13.88
N VAL A 12 -7.22 3.83 13.20
CA VAL A 12 -8.40 4.43 12.53
C VAL A 12 -9.34 5.09 13.55
N ALA A 13 -9.63 4.42 14.67
CA ALA A 13 -10.47 4.98 15.72
C ALA A 13 -9.89 6.26 16.34
N ALA A 14 -8.56 6.32 16.52
CA ALA A 14 -7.87 7.52 17.01
C ALA A 14 -8.00 8.70 16.04
N ILE A 15 -7.86 8.45 14.73
CA ILE A 15 -8.07 9.49 13.69
C ILE A 15 -9.50 10.03 13.77
N ILE A 16 -10.50 9.14 13.86
CA ILE A 16 -11.91 9.55 13.97
C ILE A 16 -12.15 10.38 15.23
N ASN A 17 -11.54 10.01 16.35
CA ASN A 17 -11.66 10.75 17.60
C ASN A 17 -11.11 12.18 17.49
N ILE A 18 -9.96 12.36 16.81
CA ILE A 18 -9.37 13.68 16.60
C ILE A 18 -10.25 14.55 15.69
N CYS A 19 -10.86 13.95 14.67
CA CYS A 19 -11.77 14.65 13.76
C CYS A 19 -13.15 14.94 14.37
N TRP A 20 -13.38 14.57 15.63
CA TRP A 20 -14.67 14.77 16.27
C TRP A 20 -14.96 16.27 16.47
N PRO A 21 -16.16 16.74 16.10
CA PRO A 21 -16.47 18.16 16.12
C PRO A 21 -16.54 18.71 17.53
N ARG A 22 -15.92 19.87 17.73
CA ARG A 22 -15.94 20.62 18.99
C ARG A 22 -16.75 21.91 18.91
N THR A 23 -17.25 22.26 17.73
CA THR A 23 -17.98 23.50 17.44
C THR A 23 -19.39 23.20 16.91
N PRO A 24 -20.40 23.10 17.80
CA PRO A 24 -21.76 22.71 17.42
C PRO A 24 -22.51 23.76 16.58
N GLU A 25 -22.01 24.99 16.49
CA GLU A 25 -22.63 26.09 15.73
C GLU A 25 -22.29 26.07 14.22
N ALA A 26 -21.23 25.36 13.84
CA ALA A 26 -20.84 25.23 12.44
C ALA A 26 -21.70 24.18 11.71
N PRO A 27 -21.95 24.35 10.40
CA PRO A 27 -22.62 23.32 9.60
C PRO A 27 -21.93 21.96 9.74
N TRP A 28 -22.71 20.89 9.85
CA TRP A 28 -22.21 19.54 10.11
C TRP A 28 -21.17 19.09 9.08
N TYR A 29 -21.32 19.45 7.81
CA TYR A 29 -20.39 19.06 6.76
C TYR A 29 -19.02 19.70 6.94
N ASP A 30 -18.96 20.90 7.51
CA ASP A 30 -17.72 21.63 7.77
C ASP A 30 -16.99 20.98 8.96
N ASN A 31 -17.77 20.65 10.00
CA ASN A 31 -17.35 19.90 11.17
C ASN A 31 -16.78 18.50 10.86
N TYR A 32 -17.28 17.85 9.80
CA TYR A 32 -16.87 16.50 9.39
C TYR A 32 -16.14 16.45 8.04
N ILE A 33 -15.72 17.61 7.51
CA ILE A 33 -15.20 17.68 6.12
C ILE A 33 -14.01 16.76 5.92
N VAL A 34 -13.14 16.64 6.93
CA VAL A 34 -11.96 15.77 6.89
C VAL A 34 -12.35 14.29 6.80
N LEU A 35 -13.32 13.83 7.60
CA LEU A 35 -13.79 12.45 7.56
C LEU A 35 -14.52 12.13 6.24
N LEU A 36 -15.35 13.07 5.77
CA LEU A 36 -16.06 12.93 4.49
C LEU A 36 -15.08 12.83 3.33
N MET A 37 -14.13 13.75 3.21
CA MET A 37 -13.16 13.76 2.11
C MET A 37 -12.23 12.56 2.18
N SER A 38 -11.78 12.17 3.38
CA SER A 38 -10.96 10.96 3.56
C SER A 38 -11.71 9.71 3.10
N GLY A 39 -12.98 9.55 3.51
CA GLY A 39 -13.83 8.44 3.07
C GLY A 39 -14.05 8.42 1.56
N ILE A 40 -14.27 9.59 0.94
CA ILE A 40 -14.40 9.72 -0.51
C ILE A 40 -13.12 9.29 -1.22
N VAL A 41 -11.95 9.81 -0.82
CA VAL A 41 -10.66 9.48 -1.46
C VAL A 41 -10.32 8.00 -1.33
N ILE A 42 -10.51 7.42 -0.13
CA ILE A 42 -10.28 5.99 0.10
C ILE A 42 -11.27 5.17 -0.73
N GLY A 43 -12.55 5.55 -0.75
CA GLY A 43 -13.58 4.90 -1.55
C GLY A 43 -13.26 4.93 -3.04
N LEU A 44 -12.83 6.06 -3.57
CA LEU A 44 -12.39 6.18 -4.96
C LEU A 44 -11.13 5.35 -5.25
N GLY A 45 -10.16 5.32 -4.34
CA GLY A 45 -8.96 4.49 -4.49
C GLY A 45 -9.29 2.99 -4.53
N LEU A 46 -10.18 2.53 -3.64
CA LEU A 46 -10.66 1.15 -3.61
C LEU A 46 -11.50 0.83 -4.84
N LEU A 47 -12.38 1.74 -5.25
CA LEU A 47 -13.18 1.62 -6.47
C LEU A 47 -12.28 1.53 -7.71
N TYR A 48 -11.26 2.38 -7.79
CA TYR A 48 -10.25 2.34 -8.84
C TYR A 48 -9.54 0.98 -8.85
N MET A 49 -9.07 0.49 -7.69
CA MET A 49 -8.44 -0.83 -7.59
C MET A 49 -9.37 -1.97 -8.03
N ALA A 50 -10.66 -1.88 -7.68
CA ALA A 50 -11.65 -2.88 -8.04
C ALA A 50 -11.94 -2.90 -9.56
N ILE A 51 -12.05 -1.73 -10.18
CA ILE A 51 -12.33 -1.57 -11.61
C ILE A 51 -11.08 -1.89 -12.45
N VAL A 52 -9.94 -1.30 -12.09
CA VAL A 52 -8.73 -1.31 -12.93
C VAL A 52 -7.92 -2.60 -12.76
N ARG A 53 -8.29 -3.49 -11.84
CA ARG A 53 -7.67 -4.82 -11.67
C ARG A 53 -6.14 -4.72 -11.79
N SER A 54 -5.53 -3.85 -10.98
CA SER A 54 -4.09 -3.56 -11.05
C SER A 54 -3.22 -4.83 -11.02
N HIS A 55 -3.71 -5.92 -10.42
CA HIS A 55 -3.02 -7.21 -10.36
C HIS A 55 -2.94 -7.98 -11.70
N SER A 56 -3.80 -7.69 -12.69
CA SER A 56 -3.80 -8.41 -13.97
C SER A 56 -3.00 -7.71 -15.07
N ASN A 57 -2.54 -6.49 -14.83
CA ASN A 57 -1.83 -5.68 -15.83
C ASN A 57 -0.30 -5.76 -15.71
N GLY A 58 0.22 -6.53 -14.76
CA GLY A 58 1.64 -6.84 -14.67
C GLY A 58 2.00 -8.00 -15.58
N THR A 59 2.61 -7.73 -16.73
CA THR A 59 3.23 -8.77 -17.59
C THR A 59 4.65 -9.12 -17.14
N THR A 60 5.09 -8.60 -15.99
CA THR A 60 6.42 -8.85 -15.45
C THR A 60 6.60 -10.35 -15.16
N PRO A 61 7.67 -10.97 -15.70
CA PRO A 61 7.97 -12.36 -15.40
C PRO A 61 8.08 -12.61 -13.89
N HIS A 62 7.59 -13.75 -13.43
CA HIS A 62 7.82 -14.17 -12.05
C HIS A 62 9.33 -14.19 -11.75
N ALA A 63 9.71 -13.71 -10.57
CA ALA A 63 11.10 -13.60 -10.10
C ALA A 63 12.00 -12.54 -10.80
N ASP A 64 11.45 -11.60 -11.57
CA ASP A 64 12.21 -10.49 -12.17
C ASP A 64 12.94 -9.59 -11.14
N ALA A 65 12.42 -9.48 -9.92
CA ALA A 65 13.06 -8.71 -8.84
C ALA A 65 14.21 -9.45 -8.13
N ILE A 66 14.51 -10.70 -8.49
CA ILE A 66 15.59 -11.48 -7.90
C ILE A 66 16.82 -11.41 -8.83
N PRO A 67 17.95 -10.84 -8.38
CA PRO A 67 19.20 -10.91 -9.14
C PRO A 67 19.58 -12.39 -9.34
N THR A 68 19.51 -12.87 -10.59
CA THR A 68 19.99 -14.21 -10.92
C THR A 68 21.51 -14.14 -11.04
N ALA A 69 22.22 -15.03 -10.34
CA ALA A 69 23.67 -15.13 -10.48
C ALA A 69 24.01 -15.38 -11.97
N PRO A 70 25.08 -14.77 -12.52
CA PRO A 70 25.48 -15.00 -13.91
C PRO A 70 25.60 -16.51 -14.15
N ALA A 71 24.94 -17.02 -15.19
CA ALA A 71 25.10 -18.40 -15.59
C ALA A 71 26.59 -18.61 -15.93
N VAL A 72 27.27 -19.47 -15.17
CA VAL A 72 28.62 -19.90 -15.54
C VAL A 72 28.50 -20.68 -16.84
N SER A 73 28.93 -20.05 -17.92
CA SER A 73 29.03 -20.66 -19.24
C SER A 73 29.99 -21.87 -19.14
N PRO A 74 29.61 -23.06 -19.62
CA PRO A 74 30.50 -24.24 -19.61
C PRO A 74 31.82 -24.03 -20.37
N ASP A 75 31.87 -23.03 -21.23
CA ASP A 75 33.00 -22.71 -22.10
C ASP A 75 33.89 -21.58 -21.57
N GLU A 76 33.62 -21.04 -20.37
CA GLU A 76 34.54 -20.09 -19.74
C GLU A 76 35.69 -20.86 -19.06
N PRO A 77 36.94 -20.74 -19.55
CA PRO A 77 38.06 -21.39 -18.89
C PRO A 77 38.17 -20.82 -17.48
N VAL A 78 38.22 -21.70 -16.48
CA VAL A 78 38.47 -21.35 -15.08
C VAL A 78 39.85 -20.72 -14.99
N VAL A 79 39.92 -19.40 -15.19
CA VAL A 79 41.11 -18.61 -14.89
C VAL A 79 41.16 -18.55 -13.37
N ALA A 80 42.12 -19.27 -12.80
CA ALA A 80 42.40 -19.21 -11.37
C ALA A 80 42.63 -17.75 -10.97
N GLN A 81 41.70 -17.20 -10.18
CA GLN A 81 41.88 -15.91 -9.54
C GLN A 81 43.07 -16.05 -8.57
N PRO A 82 44.13 -15.23 -8.70
CA PRO A 82 45.25 -15.29 -7.76
C PRO A 82 44.75 -14.87 -6.37
N VAL A 83 45.10 -15.70 -5.38
CA VAL A 83 44.85 -15.49 -3.95
C VAL A 83 45.50 -14.23 -3.40
#